data_AF-A0A497G1Z2-F1
#
_entry.id   AF-A0A497G1Z2-F1
#
_cell.length_a   1.000
_cell.length_b   1.000
_cell.length_c   1.000
_cell.angle_alpha   90.00
_cell.angle_beta   90.00
_cell.angle_gamma   90.00
#
_symmetry.space_group_name_H-M   'P 1'
#
loop_
_entity.id
_entity.type
_entity.pdbx_description
1 polymer ?
#
loop_
_entity_poly.entity_id
_entity_poly.type
_entity_poly.pdbx_seq_one_letter_code
_entity_poly.pdbx_strand_id
1 'polypeptide(L)'
;MYSVRRPSSQRFIKQYKSVSYKFHAVHGRGHHYVPWKDISGWKCIRCGQCCREYIVSLSYYEALILALKHNAPIIKMKNKYYLMPRADGSCPFLTKIGSVAYCRIYYERPTVCKLYPFYVSNRPVYGKASRAEIIKDGETYYVYVDKVCRGVNRSKNIEEVVRYYIELWKRYTKTT
;
A
#
# COMPACT_ATOMS: atom_id res chain seq x y z
N MET A 1 -23.47 20.52 26.77
CA MET A 1 -23.16 19.11 26.48
C MET A 1 -23.40 18.83 25.00
N TYR A 2 -22.37 18.90 24.15
CA TYR A 2 -22.52 18.60 22.73
C TYR A 2 -22.06 17.16 22.46
N SER A 3 -23.03 16.29 22.20
CA SER A 3 -22.79 14.91 21.80
C SER A 3 -22.27 14.86 20.36
N VAL A 4 -20.97 14.63 20.21
CA VAL A 4 -20.34 14.39 18.91
C VAL A 4 -20.66 12.95 18.49
N ARG A 5 -21.66 12.78 17.61
CA ARG A 5 -21.95 11.49 16.98
C ARG A 5 -20.74 11.06 16.14
N ARG A 6 -20.09 9.97 16.52
CA ARG A 6 -19.01 9.33 15.74
C ARG A 6 -19.60 8.83 14.41
N PRO A 7 -19.00 9.16 13.24
CA PRO A 7 -19.42 8.58 11.98
C PRO A 7 -19.07 7.09 11.93
N SER A 8 -19.95 6.27 11.35
CA SER A 8 -19.78 4.83 11.25
C SER A 8 -18.56 4.43 10.39
N SER A 9 -17.78 3.47 10.90
CA SER A 9 -16.57 2.88 10.30
C SER A 9 -16.76 2.26 8.90
N GLN A 10 -18.00 2.15 8.42
CA GLN A 10 -18.34 1.60 7.11
C GLN A 10 -18.03 2.55 5.93
N ARG A 11 -17.86 3.86 6.15
CA ARG A 11 -17.62 4.83 5.06
C ARG A 11 -16.18 4.78 4.49
N PHE A 12 -15.17 4.52 5.32
CA PHE A 12 -13.77 4.49 4.88
C PHE A 12 -13.42 3.27 4.01
N ILE A 13 -14.01 2.11 4.30
CA ILE A 13 -13.80 0.86 3.53
C ILE A 13 -14.35 0.98 2.10
N LYS A 14 -15.38 1.81 1.87
CA LYS A 14 -15.91 2.07 0.52
C LYS A 14 -14.93 2.86 -0.36
N GLN A 15 -14.01 3.63 0.21
CA GLN A 15 -13.12 4.49 -0.59
C GLN A 15 -12.03 3.71 -1.35
N TYR A 16 -11.65 2.53 -0.86
CA TYR A 16 -10.76 1.59 -1.55
C TYR A 16 -11.45 0.74 -2.63
N LYS A 17 -12.79 0.70 -2.65
CA LYS A 17 -13.57 -0.15 -3.58
C LYS A 17 -13.87 0.50 -4.92
N SER A 18 -13.50 1.77 -5.14
CA SER A 18 -14.00 2.56 -6.29
C SER A 18 -12.96 3.28 -7.14
N VAL A 19 -11.65 2.97 -7.05
CA VAL A 19 -10.73 3.45 -8.11
C VAL A 19 -10.70 2.42 -9.21
N SER A 20 -11.39 2.76 -10.29
CA SER A 20 -11.22 2.21 -11.64
C SER A 20 -9.76 1.82 -11.90
N TYR A 21 -9.56 0.57 -12.32
CA TYR A 21 -8.30 -0.14 -12.60
C TYR A 21 -7.31 0.56 -13.55
N LYS A 22 -7.58 1.78 -14.03
CA LYS A 22 -6.83 2.44 -15.12
C LYS A 22 -5.90 3.59 -14.70
N PHE A 23 -5.96 4.09 -13.45
CA PHE A 23 -5.23 5.32 -13.06
C PHE A 23 -4.07 5.13 -12.07
N HIS A 24 -3.72 3.90 -11.71
CA HIS A 24 -2.65 3.65 -10.72
C HIS A 24 -1.28 3.42 -11.34
N ALA A 25 -1.15 3.34 -12.66
CA ALA A 25 0.09 3.03 -13.34
C ALA A 25 0.64 4.26 -14.09
N VAL A 26 1.86 4.68 -13.76
CA VAL A 26 2.59 5.75 -14.48
C VAL A 26 3.13 5.23 -15.82
N HIS A 27 3.45 3.93 -15.90
CA HIS A 27 3.98 3.27 -17.09
C HIS A 27 3.15 2.02 -17.50
N GLY A 28 1.85 2.02 -17.24
CA GLY A 28 0.91 1.01 -17.78
C GLY A 28 0.91 -0.38 -17.13
N ARG A 29 1.74 -0.65 -16.11
CA ARG A 29 1.65 -1.90 -15.33
C ARG A 29 0.66 -1.76 -14.17
N GLY A 30 -0.53 -2.36 -14.32
CA GLY A 30 -1.46 -2.53 -13.22
C GLY A 30 -0.95 -3.53 -12.17
N HIS A 31 -1.61 -3.58 -11.01
CA HIS A 31 -1.31 -4.59 -9.99
C HIS A 31 -1.68 -6.00 -10.48
N HIS A 32 -0.86 -6.99 -10.14
CA HIS A 32 -1.19 -8.40 -10.36
C HIS A 32 -1.18 -9.14 -9.03
N TYR A 33 -2.31 -9.06 -8.34
CA TYR A 33 -2.48 -9.70 -7.05
C TYR A 33 -2.66 -11.21 -7.17
N VAL A 34 -1.95 -11.91 -6.31
CA VAL A 34 -1.88 -13.36 -6.25
C VAL A 34 -2.03 -13.78 -4.77
N PRO A 35 -2.73 -14.87 -4.43
CA PRO A 35 -2.84 -15.32 -3.05
C PRO A 35 -1.48 -15.53 -2.40
N TRP A 36 -1.32 -15.18 -1.13
CA TRP A 36 -0.03 -15.27 -0.46
C TRP A 36 0.54 -16.70 -0.43
N LYS A 37 -0.32 -17.73 -0.36
CA LYS A 37 0.08 -19.15 -0.44
C LYS A 37 0.67 -19.56 -1.79
N ASP A 38 0.62 -18.70 -2.81
CA ASP A 38 1.15 -18.97 -4.16
C ASP A 38 2.62 -18.51 -4.33
N ILE A 39 3.23 -17.92 -3.30
CA ILE A 39 4.62 -17.42 -3.35
C ILE A 39 5.47 -17.98 -2.20
N SER A 40 6.78 -18.09 -2.40
CA SER A 40 7.70 -18.67 -1.40
C SER A 40 8.08 -17.69 -0.29
N GLY A 41 8.07 -16.39 -0.59
CA GLY A 41 8.52 -15.35 0.34
C GLY A 41 8.72 -14.00 -0.32
N TRP A 42 9.18 -13.05 0.47
CA TRP A 42 9.41 -11.68 0.00
C TRP A 42 10.56 -11.01 0.75
N LYS A 43 11.35 -10.22 0.00
CA LYS A 43 12.32 -9.27 0.53
C LYS A 43 12.43 -8.08 -0.40
N CYS A 44 12.28 -6.87 0.14
CA CYS A 44 12.53 -5.65 -0.64
C CYS A 44 14.01 -5.59 -1.05
N ILE A 45 14.27 -5.67 -2.35
CA ILE A 45 15.62 -5.55 -2.94
C ILE A 45 16.01 -4.11 -3.27
N ARG A 46 15.23 -3.13 -2.81
CA ARG A 46 15.47 -1.69 -3.01
C ARG A 46 15.69 -1.30 -4.49
N CYS A 47 14.93 -1.90 -5.42
CA CYS A 47 15.03 -1.60 -6.85
C CYS A 47 14.38 -0.26 -7.25
N GLY A 48 13.48 0.29 -6.42
CA GLY A 48 12.78 1.55 -6.69
C GLY A 48 11.69 1.49 -7.75
N GLN A 49 11.35 0.29 -8.26
CA GLN A 49 10.34 0.12 -9.31
C GLN A 49 8.95 0.60 -8.87
N CYS A 50 8.51 0.24 -7.65
CA CYS A 50 7.21 0.71 -7.14
C CYS A 50 7.13 2.24 -6.98
N CYS A 51 8.26 2.91 -6.80
CA CYS A 51 8.34 4.37 -6.75
C CYS A 51 8.29 5.02 -8.14
N ARG A 52 8.30 4.24 -9.23
CA ARG A 52 8.20 4.75 -10.61
C ARG A 52 6.94 4.28 -11.32
N GLU A 53 6.41 3.13 -10.92
CA GLU A 53 5.28 2.53 -11.61
C GLU A 53 3.94 2.95 -11.04
N TYR A 54 3.86 3.33 -9.77
CA TYR A 54 2.60 3.62 -9.11
C TYR A 54 2.44 5.07 -8.70
N ILE A 55 1.23 5.59 -8.91
CA ILE A 55 0.80 6.84 -8.29
C ILE A 55 0.42 6.55 -6.84
N VAL A 56 1.09 7.23 -5.92
CA VAL A 56 0.92 7.01 -4.48
C VAL A 56 -0.33 7.77 -4.00
N SER A 57 -1.38 7.05 -3.69
CA SER A 57 -2.58 7.60 -3.04
C SER A 57 -2.33 7.85 -1.56
N LEU A 58 -2.88 8.94 -1.05
CA LEU A 58 -2.73 9.41 0.32
C LEU A 58 -4.09 9.56 0.99
N SER A 59 -4.15 9.26 2.29
CA SER A 59 -5.21 9.79 3.15
C SER A 59 -5.09 11.31 3.28
N TYR A 60 -6.15 11.96 3.75
CA TYR A 60 -6.12 13.40 4.04
C TYR A 60 -4.99 13.75 5.03
N TYR A 61 -4.85 12.95 6.11
CA TYR A 61 -3.83 13.19 7.13
C TYR A 61 -2.41 13.02 6.57
N GLU A 62 -2.15 11.97 5.79
CA GLU A 62 -0.85 11.81 5.13
C GLU A 62 -0.55 12.96 4.17
N ALA A 63 -1.54 13.38 3.37
CA ALA A 63 -1.38 14.51 2.48
C ALA A 63 -1.00 15.79 3.22
N LEU A 64 -1.67 16.07 4.35
CA LEU A 64 -1.38 17.23 5.20
C LEU A 64 0.03 17.17 5.80
N ILE A 65 0.39 16.05 6.43
CA ILE A 65 1.72 15.89 7.07
C ILE A 65 2.84 15.97 6.04
N LEU A 66 2.68 15.31 4.89
CA LEU A 66 3.70 15.31 3.84
C LEU A 66 3.85 16.71 3.21
N ALA A 67 2.75 17.43 2.99
CA ALA A 67 2.79 18.80 2.50
C ALA A 67 3.53 19.72 3.47
N LEU A 68 3.17 19.70 4.76
CA LEU A 68 3.73 20.60 5.77
C LEU A 68 5.19 20.27 6.12
N LYS A 69 5.52 18.99 6.33
CA LYS A 69 6.84 18.59 6.84
C LYS A 69 7.88 18.40 5.74
N HIS A 70 7.45 17.96 4.57
CA HIS A 70 8.36 17.54 3.51
C HIS A 70 8.19 18.36 2.22
N ASN A 71 7.36 19.41 2.24
CA ASN A 71 7.02 20.20 1.05
C ASN A 71 6.61 19.29 -0.12
N ALA A 72 5.84 18.24 0.18
CA ALA A 72 5.44 17.25 -0.79
C ALA A 72 4.52 17.87 -1.85
N PRO A 73 4.74 17.63 -3.15
CA PRO A 73 3.80 18.07 -4.16
C PRO A 73 2.57 17.15 -4.14
N ILE A 74 1.44 17.68 -3.66
CA ILE A 74 0.18 16.94 -3.51
C ILE A 74 -0.82 17.40 -4.57
N ILE A 75 -1.44 16.44 -5.27
CA ILE A 75 -2.59 16.70 -6.14
C ILE A 75 -3.86 16.17 -5.47
N LYS A 76 -4.89 16.99 -5.45
CA LYS A 76 -6.26 16.57 -5.08
C LYS A 76 -7.04 16.29 -6.36
N MET A 77 -7.55 15.07 -6.51
CA MET A 77 -8.46 14.70 -7.59
C MET A 77 -9.77 14.18 -6.99
N LYS A 78 -10.87 14.89 -7.25
CA LYS A 78 -12.16 14.65 -6.57
C LYS A 78 -11.95 14.68 -5.05
N ASN A 79 -12.29 13.58 -4.36
CA ASN A 79 -12.16 13.42 -2.91
C ASN A 79 -10.96 12.55 -2.52
N LYS A 80 -9.90 12.52 -3.34
CA LYS A 80 -8.69 11.72 -3.09
C LYS A 80 -7.44 12.58 -3.27
N TYR A 81 -6.41 12.24 -2.50
CA TYR A 81 -5.11 12.90 -2.54
C TYR A 81 -4.07 11.95 -3.11
N TYR A 82 -3.15 12.50 -3.88
CA TYR A 82 -2.07 11.75 -4.52
C TYR A 82 -0.77 12.52 -4.41
N LEU A 83 0.32 11.80 -4.26
CA LEU A 83 1.64 12.37 -4.41
C LEU A 83 1.93 12.57 -5.89
N MET A 84 2.18 13.81 -6.30
CA MET A 84 2.50 14.13 -7.69
C MET A 84 3.85 13.51 -8.07
N PRO A 85 3.93 12.71 -9.14
CA PRO A 85 5.21 12.24 -9.65
C PRO A 85 6.01 13.41 -10.24
N ARG A 86 7.33 13.27 -10.31
CA ARG A 86 8.21 14.15 -11.08
C ARG A 86 7.90 14.04 -12.57
N ALA A 87 8.47 14.94 -13.36
CA ALA A 87 8.36 14.91 -14.82
C ALA A 87 8.84 13.57 -15.44
N ASP A 88 9.80 12.88 -14.83
CA ASP A 88 10.27 11.55 -15.25
C ASP A 88 9.37 10.39 -14.79
N GLY A 89 8.21 10.68 -14.20
CA GLY A 89 7.28 9.71 -13.64
C GLY A 89 7.67 9.17 -12.25
N SER A 90 8.83 9.54 -11.71
CA SER A 90 9.28 9.01 -10.41
C SER A 90 8.63 9.71 -9.21
N CYS A 91 8.47 8.98 -8.12
CA CYS A 91 8.05 9.52 -6.83
C CYS A 91 9.01 10.62 -6.37
N PRO A 92 8.51 11.78 -5.89
CA PRO A 92 9.33 12.92 -5.50
C PRO A 92 10.26 12.63 -4.31
N PHE A 93 10.06 11.53 -3.58
CA PHE A 93 10.95 11.11 -2.50
C PHE A 93 11.96 10.03 -2.89
N LEU A 94 11.90 9.51 -4.12
CA LEU A 94 12.88 8.57 -4.63
C LEU A 94 14.23 9.25 -4.82
N THR A 95 15.29 8.65 -4.27
CA THR A 95 16.69 8.95 -4.57
C THR A 95 17.46 7.63 -4.80
N LYS A 96 18.67 7.71 -5.35
CA LYS A 96 19.53 6.56 -5.61
C LYS A 96 20.95 6.84 -5.13
N ILE A 97 21.59 5.83 -4.55
CA ILE A 97 23.03 5.80 -4.28
C ILE A 97 23.55 4.57 -5.02
N GLY A 98 24.29 4.79 -6.11
CA GLY A 98 24.63 3.74 -7.07
C GLY A 98 23.39 3.05 -7.63
N SER A 99 23.35 1.71 -7.56
CA SER A 99 22.22 0.90 -8.03
C SER A 99 21.08 0.77 -7.03
N VAL A 100 21.24 1.27 -5.79
CA VAL A 100 20.29 1.07 -4.70
C VAL A 100 19.35 2.27 -4.57
N ALA A 101 18.05 2.00 -4.53
CA ALA A 101 17.03 3.03 -4.32
C ALA A 101 16.79 3.31 -2.83
N TYR A 102 16.54 4.59 -2.51
CA TYR A 102 16.19 5.06 -1.18
C TYR A 102 14.97 5.98 -1.24
N CYS A 103 14.18 5.97 -0.17
CA CYS A 103 13.12 6.94 0.05
C CYS A 103 13.63 7.96 1.07
N ARG A 104 13.66 9.24 0.70
CA ARG A 104 14.13 10.32 1.58
C ARG A 104 13.30 10.46 2.85
N ILE A 105 12.05 10.00 2.83
CA ILE A 105 11.12 10.01 3.97
C ILE A 105 10.82 8.60 4.49
N TYR A 106 11.79 7.68 4.44
CA TYR A 106 11.55 6.25 4.65
C TYR A 106 10.68 5.93 5.88
N TYR A 107 10.96 6.51 7.04
CA TYR A 107 10.21 6.27 8.28
C TYR A 107 8.79 6.87 8.26
N GLU A 108 8.59 7.95 7.52
CA GLU A 108 7.34 8.71 7.41
C GLU A 108 6.57 8.40 6.12
N ARG A 109 7.00 7.36 5.39
CA ARG A 109 6.40 6.99 4.12
C ARG A 109 4.90 6.68 4.28
N PRO A 110 4.07 6.96 3.26
CA PRO A 110 2.64 6.65 3.28
C PRO A 110 2.35 5.19 3.59
N THR A 111 1.19 4.94 4.16
CA THR A 111 0.63 3.63 4.50
C THR A 111 0.66 2.70 3.30
N VAL A 112 0.26 3.17 2.11
CA VAL A 112 0.32 2.36 0.88
C VAL A 112 1.76 1.92 0.55
N CYS A 113 2.75 2.78 0.78
CA CYS A 113 4.17 2.47 0.58
C CYS A 113 4.73 1.54 1.67
N LYS A 114 4.15 1.55 2.87
CA LYS A 114 4.49 0.62 3.96
C LYS A 114 3.94 -0.78 3.70
N LEU A 115 2.71 -0.86 3.17
CA LEU A 115 2.01 -2.11 2.92
C LEU A 115 2.41 -2.78 1.59
N TYR A 116 2.80 -2.01 0.58
CA TYR A 116 3.23 -2.60 -0.70
C TYR A 116 4.38 -3.61 -0.51
N PRO A 117 4.34 -4.80 -1.13
CA PRO A 117 3.39 -5.25 -2.17
C PRO A 117 2.15 -6.02 -1.66
N PHE A 118 1.88 -6.01 -0.35
CA PHE A 118 0.80 -6.77 0.26
C PHE A 118 -0.51 -5.99 0.26
N TYR A 119 -1.59 -6.70 -0.03
CA TYR A 119 -2.96 -6.25 0.14
C TYR A 119 -3.63 -7.15 1.18
N VAL A 120 -4.02 -6.57 2.31
CA VAL A 120 -4.69 -7.25 3.42
C VAL A 120 -6.13 -6.77 3.50
N SER A 121 -7.07 -7.69 3.71
CA SER A 121 -8.48 -7.37 3.85
C SER A 121 -9.19 -8.34 4.79
N ASN A 122 -10.33 -7.92 5.33
CA ASN A 122 -11.25 -8.76 6.11
C ASN A 122 -12.26 -9.52 5.25
N ARG A 123 -12.15 -9.41 3.92
CA ARG A 123 -13.04 -10.07 2.95
C ARG A 123 -12.24 -10.47 1.72
N PRO A 124 -12.65 -11.50 0.97
CA PRO A 124 -11.99 -11.86 -0.27
C PRO A 124 -12.22 -10.76 -1.31
N VAL A 125 -11.14 -10.13 -1.78
CA VAL A 125 -11.21 -9.02 -2.75
C VAL A 125 -10.79 -9.46 -4.16
N TYR A 126 -9.89 -10.44 -4.25
CA TYR A 126 -9.44 -11.03 -5.51
C TYR A 126 -9.76 -12.52 -5.54
N GLY A 127 -9.60 -13.17 -6.69
CA GLY A 127 -9.89 -14.59 -6.88
C GLY A 127 -9.11 -15.52 -5.93
N LYS A 128 -9.53 -16.79 -5.87
CA LYS A 128 -8.90 -17.86 -5.05
C LYS A 128 -8.88 -17.56 -3.53
N ALA A 129 -10.05 -17.20 -2.98
CA ALA A 129 -10.22 -16.83 -1.57
C ALA A 129 -9.60 -17.82 -0.57
N SER A 130 -9.81 -19.13 -0.75
CA SER A 130 -9.27 -20.19 0.14
C SER A 130 -7.74 -20.20 0.24
N ARG A 131 -7.05 -19.77 -0.83
CA ARG A 131 -5.59 -19.66 -0.86
C ARG A 131 -5.09 -18.32 -0.31
N ALA A 132 -5.93 -17.30 -0.28
CA ALA A 132 -5.60 -16.00 0.30
C ALA A 132 -5.93 -15.94 1.81
N GLU A 133 -6.78 -16.82 2.28
CA GLU A 133 -7.24 -16.87 3.66
C GLU A 133 -6.14 -17.24 4.66
N ILE A 134 -6.14 -16.55 5.80
CA ILE A 134 -5.34 -16.85 6.98
C ILE A 134 -6.09 -16.41 8.24
N ILE A 135 -6.06 -17.26 9.27
CA ILE A 135 -6.62 -16.97 10.59
C ILE A 135 -5.50 -16.46 11.50
N LYS A 136 -5.73 -15.32 12.15
CA LYS A 136 -4.80 -14.73 13.12
C LYS A 136 -5.58 -14.10 14.27
N ASP A 137 -5.22 -14.46 15.51
CA ASP A 137 -5.85 -13.95 16.74
C ASP A 137 -7.39 -14.12 16.75
N GLY A 138 -7.90 -15.23 16.19
CA GLY A 138 -9.33 -15.51 16.07
C GLY A 138 -10.06 -14.73 14.96
N GLU A 139 -9.36 -13.88 14.19
CA GLU A 139 -9.91 -13.13 13.07
C GLU A 139 -9.44 -13.70 11.72
N THR A 140 -10.35 -13.70 10.73
CA THR A 140 -10.04 -14.14 9.36
C THR A 140 -9.59 -12.96 8.50
N TYR A 141 -8.44 -13.15 7.84
CA TYR A 141 -7.88 -12.19 6.90
C TYR A 141 -7.67 -12.84 5.53
N TYR A 142 -7.68 -12.01 4.50
CA TYR A 142 -7.37 -12.38 3.13
C TYR A 142 -6.17 -11.56 2.68
N VAL A 143 -5.07 -12.24 2.36
CA VAL A 143 -3.80 -11.60 1.99
C VAL A 143 -3.44 -11.94 0.55
N TYR A 144 -3.15 -10.91 -0.22
CA TYR A 144 -2.70 -11.00 -1.60
C TYR A 144 -1.39 -10.25 -1.76
N VAL A 145 -0.57 -10.69 -2.70
CA VAL A 145 0.74 -10.10 -2.98
C VAL A 145 0.79 -9.70 -4.44
N ASP A 146 1.21 -8.46 -4.70
CA ASP A 146 1.44 -8.02 -6.06
C ASP A 146 2.70 -8.67 -6.62
N LYS A 147 2.53 -9.65 -7.49
CA LYS A 147 3.62 -10.43 -8.07
C LYS A 147 4.49 -9.64 -9.05
N VAL A 148 4.08 -8.43 -9.43
CA VAL A 148 4.90 -7.48 -10.21
C VAL A 148 6.12 -7.02 -9.40
N CYS A 149 6.05 -7.04 -8.06
CA CYS A 149 7.17 -6.67 -7.21
C CYS A 149 8.37 -7.63 -7.38
N ARG A 150 9.52 -7.11 -7.82
CA ARG A 150 10.78 -7.87 -7.97
C ARG A 150 11.34 -8.52 -6.70
N GLY A 151 10.80 -8.15 -5.53
CA GLY A 151 11.14 -8.74 -4.24
C GLY A 151 10.41 -10.05 -3.92
N VAL A 152 9.37 -10.39 -4.69
CA VAL A 152 8.62 -11.65 -4.55
C VAL A 152 9.52 -12.82 -4.94
N ASN A 153 9.43 -13.92 -4.19
CA ASN A 153 10.21 -15.15 -4.34
C ASN A 153 11.74 -14.96 -4.20
N ARG A 154 12.18 -13.87 -3.57
CA ARG A 154 13.60 -13.63 -3.23
C ARG A 154 14.01 -14.22 -1.87
N SER A 155 13.07 -14.85 -1.18
CA SER A 155 13.20 -15.41 0.16
C SER A 155 12.26 -16.62 0.34
N LYS A 156 12.45 -17.39 1.41
CA LYS A 156 11.56 -18.48 1.85
C LYS A 156 10.97 -18.18 3.23
N ASN A 157 10.17 -17.12 3.32
CA ASN A 157 9.70 -16.54 4.59
C ASN A 157 8.24 -16.06 4.55
N ILE A 158 7.42 -16.58 3.63
CA ILE A 158 6.09 -15.98 3.38
C ILE A 158 5.18 -15.97 4.60
N GLU A 159 5.17 -17.04 5.39
CA GLU A 159 4.34 -17.17 6.60
C GLU A 159 4.61 -16.05 7.61
N GLU A 160 5.88 -15.82 7.94
CA GLU A 160 6.31 -14.78 8.88
C GLU A 160 5.98 -13.40 8.34
N VAL A 161 6.29 -13.15 7.07
CA VAL A 161 6.04 -11.85 6.42
C VAL A 161 4.56 -11.55 6.38
N VAL A 162 3.70 -12.50 6.02
CA VAL A 162 2.25 -12.31 5.98
C VAL A 162 1.71 -11.94 7.36
N ARG A 163 2.13 -12.65 8.42
CA ARG A 163 1.72 -12.33 9.79
C ARG A 163 2.15 -10.92 10.20
N TYR A 164 3.37 -10.52 9.86
CA TYR A 164 3.86 -9.16 10.08
C TYR A 164 3.01 -8.11 9.35
N TYR A 165 2.67 -8.36 8.08
CA TYR A 165 1.90 -7.40 7.27
C TYR A 165 0.43 -7.30 7.71
N ILE A 166 -0.15 -8.36 8.30
CA ILE A 166 -1.47 -8.28 8.95
C ILE A 166 -1.41 -7.33 10.14
N GLU A 167 -0.39 -7.45 11.00
CA GLU A 167 -0.20 -6.54 12.14
C GLU A 167 0.06 -5.10 11.71
N LEU A 168 0.89 -4.92 10.68
CA LEU A 168 1.15 -3.62 10.10
C LEU A 168 -0.13 -2.99 9.53
N TRP A 169 -0.95 -3.79 8.84
CA TRP A 169 -2.24 -3.35 8.32
C TRP A 169 -3.19 -2.95 9.45
N LYS A 170 -3.36 -3.78 10.49
CA LYS A 170 -4.18 -3.48 11.68
C LYS A 170 -3.77 -2.16 12.31
N ARG A 171 -2.46 -1.90 12.43
CA ARG A 171 -1.94 -0.63 12.99
C ARG A 171 -2.41 0.59 12.20
N TYR A 172 -2.50 0.51 10.88
CA TYR A 172 -2.89 1.64 10.03
C TYR A 172 -4.38 1.69 9.69
N THR A 173 -5.15 0.64 9.98
CA THR A 173 -6.61 0.62 9.78
C THR A 173 -7.42 0.76 11.06
N LYS A 174 -6.87 0.47 12.24
CA LYS A 174 -7.54 0.66 13.54
C LYS A 174 -7.46 2.08 14.10
N THR A 175 -6.67 3.00 13.51
CA THR A 175 -6.52 4.39 14.00
C THR A 175 -7.64 5.33 13.50
N THR A 176 -8.89 4.84 13.42
CA THR A 176 -10.09 5.63 13.09
C THR A 176 -11.25 5.18 13.99
#